data_AF-A0A6V7KYK0-F1
#
_entry.id   AF-A0A6V7KYK0-F1
#
_cell.length_a   1.000
_cell.length_b   1.000
_cell.length_c   1.000
_cell.angle_alpha   90.00
_cell.angle_beta   90.00
_cell.angle_gamma   90.00
#
_symmetry.space_group_name_H-M   'P 1'
#
loop_
_entity.id
_entity.type
_entity.pdbx_description
1 polymer ?
#
loop_
_entity_poly.entity_id
_entity_poly.type
_entity_poly.pdbx_seq_one_letter_code
_entity_poly.pdbx_strand_id
1 'polypeptide(L)' 'VWPHKEFPLIPVGKLVLDRNPENYFQDVEQLAFDPAHMVPGIEPSPDKMLQGRLFAYGDTHRHRLGPNHLQLAVNCPYK' A
#
# COMPACT_ATOMS: atom_id res chain seq x y z
N VAL A 1 -11.59 -17.73 -0.16
CA VAL A 1 -12.57 -16.61 -0.11
C VAL A 1 -13.66 -16.95 0.89
N TRP A 2 -14.17 -15.98 1.65
CA TRP A 2 -15.24 -16.21 2.63
C TRP A 2 -16.62 -16.23 1.93
N PRO A 3 -17.51 -17.19 2.23
CA PRO A 3 -18.84 -17.23 1.61
C PRO A 3 -19.70 -16.02 2.03
N HIS A 4 -20.21 -15.25 1.07
CA HIS A 4 -21.00 -14.05 1.37
C HIS A 4 -22.35 -14.31 2.03
N LYS A 5 -22.85 -15.55 1.99
CA LYS A 5 -24.07 -15.95 2.73
C LYS A 5 -23.84 -15.95 4.23
N GLU A 6 -22.64 -16.33 4.67
CA GLU A 6 -22.24 -16.40 6.08
C GLU A 6 -21.57 -15.09 6.53
N PHE A 7 -20.82 -14.46 5.64
CA PHE A 7 -20.09 -13.21 5.87
C PHE A 7 -20.51 -12.16 4.82
N PRO A 8 -21.69 -11.51 4.99
CA PRO A 8 -22.17 -10.53 4.02
C PRO A 8 -21.26 -9.31 3.93
N LEU A 9 -21.19 -8.71 2.75
CA LEU A 9 -20.43 -7.49 2.52
C LEU A 9 -21.06 -6.31 3.27
N ILE A 10 -20.23 -5.51 3.94
CA ILE A 10 -20.64 -4.28 4.61
C ILE A 10 -20.08 -3.09 3.82
N PRO A 11 -20.93 -2.17 3.31
CA PRO A 11 -20.45 -0.98 2.62
C PRO A 11 -19.67 -0.06 3.55
N VAL A 12 -18.46 0.36 3.11
CA VAL A 12 -17.59 1.27 3.89
C VAL A 12 -17.51 2.66 3.24
N GLY A 13 -17.39 2.73 1.91
CA GLY A 13 -17.24 4.01 1.21
C GLY A 13 -17.06 3.84 -0.30
N LYS A 14 -16.63 4.91 -0.99
CA LYS A 14 -16.42 4.95 -2.44
C LYS A 14 -15.08 5.59 -2.78
N LEU A 15 -14.24 4.86 -3.52
CA LEU A 15 -13.03 5.39 -4.15
C LEU A 15 -13.36 5.86 -5.56
N VAL A 16 -12.89 7.06 -5.94
CA VAL A 16 -13.02 7.61 -7.29
C VAL A 16 -11.64 8.04 -7.77
N LEU A 17 -11.28 7.67 -8.99
CA LEU A 17 -10.06 8.12 -9.66
C LEU A 17 -10.47 9.17 -10.70
N ASP A 18 -10.00 10.41 -10.53
CA ASP A 18 -10.45 11.58 -11.30
C ASP A 18 -9.30 12.36 -11.96
N ARG A 19 -8.05 11.92 -11.79
CA ARG A 19 -6.86 12.59 -12.32
C ARG A 19 -5.78 11.60 -12.77
N ASN A 20 -5.19 11.90 -13.93
CA ASN A 20 -4.01 11.19 -14.44
C ASN A 20 -2.70 11.77 -13.88
N PRO A 21 -1.62 10.98 -13.81
CA PRO A 21 -0.29 11.48 -13.44
C PRO A 21 0.22 12.51 -14.45
N GLU A 22 0.96 13.52 -13.99
CA GLU A 22 1.62 14.49 -14.87
C GLU A 22 2.95 13.93 -15.39
N ASN A 23 3.64 13.14 -14.56
CA ASN A 23 4.85 12.45 -14.93
C ASN A 23 4.77 10.99 -14.51
N TYR A 24 4.62 10.09 -15.48
CA TYR A 24 4.51 8.66 -15.22
C TYR A 24 5.68 8.11 -14.39
N PHE A 25 6.92 8.51 -14.68
CA PHE A 25 8.06 7.96 -13.95
C PHE A 25 8.07 8.43 -12.49
N GLN A 26 7.85 9.73 -12.25
CA GLN A 26 7.86 10.29 -10.89
C GLN A 26 6.63 9.88 -10.07
N ASP A 27 5.45 9.83 -10.69
CA ASP A 27 4.19 9.61 -9.98
C ASP A 27 3.78 8.13 -9.94
N VAL A 28 4.15 7.35 -10.96
CA VAL A 28 3.73 5.94 -11.10
C VAL A 28 4.89 4.98 -10.89
N GLU A 29 5.98 5.10 -11.64
CA GLU A 29 7.08 4.12 -11.55
C GLU A 29 7.77 4.15 -10.18
N GLN A 30 7.86 5.33 -9.57
CA GLN A 30 8.49 5.53 -8.26
C GLN A 30 7.57 5.28 -7.05
N LEU A 31 6.31 4.93 -7.26
CA LEU A 31 5.40 4.62 -6.15
C LEU A 31 5.89 3.38 -5.37
N ALA A 32 5.70 3.38 -4.05
CA ALA A 32 6.18 2.33 -3.17
C ALA A 32 5.10 1.90 -2.16
N PHE A 33 4.18 1.04 -2.59
CA PHE A 33 3.17 0.44 -1.70
C PHE A 33 3.78 -0.65 -0.82
N ASP A 34 3.39 -0.68 0.45
CA ASP A 34 3.84 -1.68 1.43
C ASP A 34 2.67 -2.05 2.37
N PRO A 35 2.30 -3.33 2.50
CA PRO A 35 1.31 -3.78 3.47
C PRO A 35 1.65 -3.45 4.93
N ALA A 36 2.93 -3.21 5.25
CA ALA A 36 3.37 -2.77 6.57
C ALA A 36 3.00 -1.30 6.89
N HIS A 37 2.62 -0.51 5.89
CA HIS A 37 2.15 0.88 6.09
C HIS A 37 0.69 0.92 6.58
N MET A 38 0.46 0.49 7.81
CA MET A 38 -0.85 0.55 8.47
C MET A 38 -1.00 1.82 9.32
N VAL A 39 -2.23 2.34 9.41
CA VAL A 39 -2.61 3.44 10.31
C VAL A 39 -3.19 2.88 11.63
N PRO A 40 -3.18 3.64 12.74
CA PRO A 40 -3.78 3.19 13.99
C PRO A 40 -5.23 2.72 13.80
N GLY A 41 -5.56 1.54 14.35
CA GLY A 41 -6.86 0.88 14.20
C GLY A 41 -6.91 -0.21 13.12
N ILE A 42 -5.83 -0.42 12.36
CA ILE A 42 -5.68 -1.52 11.40
C ILE A 42 -4.43 -2.33 11.76
N GLU A 43 -4.57 -3.65 11.87
CA GLU A 43 -3.51 -4.55 12.31
C GLU A 43 -3.41 -5.81 11.42
N PRO A 44 -2.22 -6.43 11.31
CA PRO A 44 -2.04 -7.63 10.51
C PRO A 44 -2.65 -8.86 11.20
N SER A 45 -3.25 -9.73 10.39
CA SER A 45 -3.68 -11.06 10.87
C SER A 45 -2.51 -12.06 10.93
N PRO A 46 -2.68 -13.21 11.60
CA PRO A 46 -1.69 -14.30 11.61
C PRO A 46 -1.49 -15.03 10.27
N ASP A 47 -2.05 -14.54 9.15
CA ASP A 47 -1.86 -15.12 7.82
C ASP A 47 -0.36 -15.14 7.46
N LYS A 48 0.21 -16.33 7.29
CA LYS A 48 1.64 -16.52 7.00
C LYS A 48 2.10 -15.83 5.72
N MET A 49 1.23 -15.74 4.71
CA MET A 49 1.53 -15.01 3.48
C MET A 49 1.56 -13.51 3.72
N LEU A 50 0.63 -12.98 4.52
CA LEU A 50 0.67 -11.57 4.92
C LEU A 50 1.95 -11.28 5.71
N GLN A 51 2.30 -12.10 6.69
CA GLN A 51 3.48 -11.91 7.53
C GLN A 51 4.78 -11.81 6.71
N GLY A 52 4.94 -12.64 5.68
CA GLY A 52 6.08 -12.51 4.76
C GLY A 52 6.06 -11.23 3.94
N ARG A 53 4.89 -10.78 3.50
CA ARG A 53 4.73 -9.54 2.72
C ARG A 53 5.00 -8.28 3.55
N LEU A 54 4.76 -8.29 4.86
CA LEU A 54 5.10 -7.16 5.74
C LEU A 54 6.60 -6.85 5.73
N PHE A 55 7.46 -7.83 5.43
CA PHE A 55 8.89 -7.64 5.29
C PHE A 55 9.31 -7.33 3.84
N ALA A 56 8.81 -8.11 2.88
CA ALA A 56 9.34 -8.14 1.52
C ALA A 56 9.22 -6.82 0.75
N TYR A 57 8.15 -6.05 0.96
CA TYR A 57 7.91 -4.82 0.19
C TYR A 57 8.90 -3.72 0.61
N GLY A 58 9.06 -3.48 1.91
CA GLY A 58 10.05 -2.52 2.41
C GLY A 58 11.48 -2.91 2.03
N ASP A 59 11.81 -4.20 2.01
CA ASP A 59 13.13 -4.68 1.55
C ASP A 59 13.37 -4.34 0.06
N THR A 60 12.44 -4.72 -0.82
CA THR A 60 12.61 -4.46 -2.26
C THR A 60 12.63 -2.98 -2.59
N HIS A 61 11.87 -2.13 -1.89
CA HIS A 61 11.87 -0.68 -2.14
C HIS A 61 13.20 -0.02 -1.81
N ARG A 62 13.91 -0.49 -0.78
CA ARG A 62 15.26 0.00 -0.47
C ARG A 62 16.26 -0.33 -1.59
N HIS A 63 16.13 -1.49 -2.21
CA HIS A 63 16.96 -1.86 -3.37
C HIS A 63 16.57 -1.07 -4.62
N ARG A 64 15.27 -1.00 -4.93
CA ARG A 64 14.73 -0.43 -6.18
C ARG A 64 14.84 1.10 -6.24
N LEU A 65 14.56 1.79 -5.13
CA LEU A 65 14.42 3.24 -5.07
C LEU A 65 15.42 3.92 -4.11
N GLY A 66 16.16 3.11 -3.34
CA GLY A 66 17.12 3.60 -2.35
C GLY A 66 16.53 3.72 -0.94
N PRO A 67 17.40 3.92 0.07
CA PRO A 67 17.00 3.92 1.48
C PRO A 67 16.05 5.06 1.87
N ASN A 68 16.06 6.17 1.11
CA ASN A 68 15.24 7.35 1.36
C ASN A 68 14.01 7.44 0.44
N HIS A 69 13.53 6.33 -0.12
CA HIS A 69 12.39 6.32 -1.07
C HIS A 69 11.10 6.96 -0.51
N LEU A 70 10.94 7.00 0.82
CA LEU A 70 9.84 7.67 1.51
C LEU A 70 9.91 9.21 1.44
N GLN A 71 11.05 9.78 1.04
CA GLN A 71 11.19 11.23 0.81
C GLN A 71 10.81 11.65 -0.61
N LEU A 72 10.54 10.70 -1.52
CA LEU A 72 10.01 11.01 -2.85
C LEU A 72 8.60 11.60 -2.71
N ALA A 73 8.28 12.63 -3.50
CA ALA A 73 7.04 13.38 -3.37
C ALA A 73 5.76 12.52 -3.47
N VAL A 74 5.81 11.41 -4.21
CA VAL A 74 4.69 10.46 -4.34
C VAL A 74 4.52 9.51 -3.14
N ASN A 75 5.58 9.29 -2.35
CA ASN A 75 5.60 8.38 -1.21
C ASN A 75 5.61 9.11 0.15
N CYS A 76 5.88 10.41 0.15
CA CYS A 76 5.94 11.21 1.37
C CYS A 76 4.54 11.34 2.00
N PRO A 77 4.37 11.01 3.30
CA PRO A 77 3.07 11.08 3.96
C PRO A 77 2.58 12.52 4.19
N TYR A 78 3.48 13.49 4.13
CA TYR A 78 3.18 14.90 4.29
C TYR A 78 3.51 15.64 2.99
N LYS A 79 2.55 16.42 2.50
CA LYS A 79 2.78 17.47 1.50
C LYS A 79 2.66 18.82 2.18
#